data_AF-A0A960NIW4-F1
#
_entry.id   AF-A0A960NIW4-F1
#
_cell.length_a   1.000
_cell.length_b   1.000
_cell.length_c   1.000
_cell.angle_alpha   90.00
_cell.angle_beta   90.00
_cell.angle_gamma   90.00
#
_symmetry.space_group_name_H-M   'P 1'
#
loop_
_entity.id
_entity.type
_entity.pdbx_description
1 polymer ?
#
loop_
_entity_poly.entity_id
_entity_poly.type
_entity_poly.pdbx_seq_one_letter_code
_entity_poly.pdbx_strand_id
1 'polypeptide(L)'
;VYQATWQLTGFARPQFVSFMQTYNRRPYNPAENLHLGAILDRNGLPLAYTAPAADNRRVYPLGPAAAAVVGYAHPRFGRAGIESTEQAVLNGSAMSTGDAR
;
A
#
# COMPACT_ATOMS: atom_id res chain seq x y z
N VAL A 1 -16.04 31.28 -0.01
CA VAL A 1 -16.48 30.14 -0.85
C VAL A 1 -15.35 29.12 -1.01
N TYR A 2 -14.83 28.57 0.10
CA TYR A 2 -13.54 27.85 0.09
C TYR A 2 -13.58 26.43 0.70
N GLN A 3 -14.73 26.00 1.25
CA GLN A 3 -14.86 24.69 1.88
C GLN A 3 -15.43 23.59 0.96
N ALA A 4 -16.11 23.96 -0.13
CA ALA A 4 -16.81 23.03 -1.02
C ALA A 4 -15.92 22.40 -2.12
N THR A 5 -14.73 22.94 -2.39
CA THR A 5 -13.85 22.44 -3.46
C THR A 5 -13.30 21.05 -3.15
N TRP A 6 -13.00 20.75 -1.88
CA TRP A 6 -12.40 19.47 -1.49
C TRP A 6 -13.32 18.26 -1.61
N GLN A 7 -14.64 18.46 -1.51
CA GLN A 7 -15.61 17.37 -1.61
C GLN A 7 -15.87 16.95 -3.07
N LEU A 8 -15.69 17.88 -4.03
CA LEU A 8 -16.10 17.67 -5.42
C LEU A 8 -14.93 17.50 -6.40
N THR A 9 -13.71 17.96 -6.06
CA THR A 9 -12.57 17.93 -7.00
C THR A 9 -11.34 17.16 -6.49
N GLY A 10 -11.47 16.33 -5.45
CA GLY A 10 -10.36 15.55 -4.91
C GLY A 10 -9.67 14.65 -5.94
N PHE A 11 -10.44 14.12 -6.90
CA PHE A 11 -9.97 13.24 -7.97
C PHE A 11 -8.99 13.92 -8.95
N ALA A 12 -9.03 15.26 -9.06
CA ALA A 12 -8.20 16.00 -10.00
C ALA A 12 -6.76 16.27 -9.50
N ARG A 13 -6.45 15.94 -8.24
CA ARG A 13 -5.13 16.20 -7.62
C ARG A 13 -4.66 15.03 -6.74
N PRO A 14 -4.23 13.90 -7.34
CA PRO A 14 -3.84 12.70 -6.59
C PRO A 14 -2.70 12.96 -5.58
N GLN A 15 -1.70 13.77 -5.94
CA GLN A 15 -0.58 14.14 -5.05
C GLN A 15 -1.05 14.89 -3.79
N PHE A 16 -2.07 15.75 -3.92
CA PHE A 16 -2.62 16.51 -2.80
C PHE A 16 -3.46 15.62 -1.88
N VAL A 17 -4.24 14.69 -2.45
CA VAL A 17 -4.99 13.69 -1.67
C VAL A 17 -4.06 12.77 -0.91
N SER A 18 -2.97 12.30 -1.54
CA SER A 18 -1.93 11.52 -0.87
C SER A 18 -1.30 12.28 0.30
N PHE A 19 -0.95 13.56 0.10
CA PHE A 19 -0.44 14.43 1.17
C PHE A 19 -1.45 14.56 2.34
N MET A 20 -2.73 14.79 2.06
CA MET A 20 -3.76 14.87 3.10
C MET A 20 -3.98 13.54 3.84
N GLN A 21 -3.90 12.42 3.14
CA GLN A 21 -4.02 11.09 3.75
C GLN A 21 -2.86 10.77 4.69
N THR A 22 -1.64 11.25 4.40
CA THR A 22 -0.48 11.12 5.29
C THR A 22 -0.75 11.71 6.69
N TYR A 23 -1.57 12.77 6.78
CA TYR A 23 -1.91 13.43 8.05
C TYR A 23 -3.25 13.00 8.65
N ASN A 24 -4.02 12.14 7.96
CA ASN A 24 -5.33 11.71 8.44
C ASN A 24 -5.20 10.54 9.43
N ARG A 25 -5.17 10.87 10.72
CA ARG A 25 -5.01 9.96 11.85
C ARG A 25 -6.33 9.28 12.25
N ARG A 26 -7.11 8.76 11.29
CA ARG A 26 -8.35 8.03 11.63
C ARG A 26 -7.98 6.76 12.41
N PRO A 27 -8.57 6.52 13.60
CA PRO A 27 -8.32 5.31 14.39
C PRO A 27 -8.86 4.04 13.72
N TYR A 28 -9.66 4.19 12.66
CA TYR A 28 -10.14 3.11 11.81
C TYR A 28 -9.81 3.46 10.36
N ASN A 29 -8.76 2.84 9.84
CA ASN A 29 -8.43 2.91 8.42
C ASN A 29 -8.79 1.54 7.80
N PRO A 30 -9.85 1.43 6.98
CA PRO A 30 -10.17 0.18 6.28
C PRO A 30 -9.01 -0.34 5.41
N ALA A 31 -8.01 0.51 5.09
CA ALA A 31 -6.77 0.07 4.44
C ALA A 31 -5.85 -0.80 5.34
N GLU A 32 -6.03 -0.80 6.68
CA GLU A 32 -5.29 -1.70 7.59
C GLU A 32 -5.71 -3.16 7.43
N ASN A 33 -6.96 -3.40 7.00
CA ASN A 33 -7.47 -4.74 6.71
C ASN A 33 -7.32 -5.12 5.24
N LEU A 34 -6.63 -4.33 4.43
CA LEU A 34 -6.50 -4.62 3.01
C LEU A 34 -5.54 -5.81 2.81
N HIS A 35 -6.02 -6.85 2.15
CA HIS A 35 -5.15 -7.92 1.67
C HIS A 35 -4.26 -7.40 0.54
N LEU A 36 -2.99 -7.18 0.87
CA LEU A 36 -1.96 -6.77 -0.09
C LEU A 36 -1.44 -7.99 -0.87
N GLY A 37 -1.12 -7.79 -2.15
CA GLY A 37 -0.47 -8.79 -3.00
C GLY A 37 0.89 -9.25 -2.45
N ALA A 38 1.34 -10.44 -2.87
CA ALA A 38 2.64 -10.98 -2.48
C ALA A 38 3.77 -10.35 -3.32
N ILE A 39 4.93 -10.16 -2.69
CA ILE A 39 6.19 -9.84 -3.37
C ILE A 39 6.95 -11.15 -3.52
N LEU A 40 7.29 -11.50 -4.75
CA LEU A 40 7.96 -12.76 -5.08
C LEU A 40 9.37 -12.49 -5.62
N ASP A 41 10.28 -13.43 -5.40
CA ASP A 41 11.54 -13.48 -6.11
C ASP A 41 11.36 -14.01 -7.54
N ARG A 42 12.45 -14.06 -8.31
CA ARG A 42 12.43 -14.58 -9.69
C ARG A 42 12.06 -16.06 -9.82
N ASN A 43 12.16 -16.82 -8.73
CA ASN A 43 11.82 -18.24 -8.67
C ASN A 43 10.38 -18.45 -8.16
N GLY A 44 9.63 -17.38 -7.88
CA GLY A 44 8.28 -17.43 -7.33
C GLY A 44 8.21 -17.63 -5.81
N LEU A 45 9.35 -17.52 -5.10
CA LEU A 45 9.37 -17.64 -3.64
C LEU A 45 8.94 -16.32 -2.97
N PRO A 46 8.13 -16.35 -1.91
CA PRO A 46 7.62 -15.15 -1.28
C PRO A 46 8.70 -14.42 -0.46
N LEU A 47 8.92 -13.16 -0.82
CA LEU A 47 9.73 -12.20 -0.05
C LEU A 47 8.88 -11.40 0.95
N ALA A 48 7.62 -11.14 0.60
CA ALA A 48 6.60 -10.63 1.51
C ALA A 48 5.22 -11.13 1.09
N TYR A 49 4.35 -11.43 2.07
CA TYR A 49 2.96 -11.79 1.80
C TYR A 49 2.07 -11.43 2.98
N THR A 50 0.77 -11.38 2.76
CA THR A 50 -0.21 -11.16 3.82
C THR A 50 -0.73 -12.51 4.31
N ALA A 51 -0.61 -12.77 5.61
CA ALA A 51 -1.13 -13.99 6.20
C ALA A 51 -2.66 -14.01 6.09
N PRO A 52 -3.27 -15.15 5.70
CA PRO A 52 -4.73 -15.29 5.60
C PRO A 52 -5.42 -15.42 6.96
N ALA A 53 -4.68 -15.27 8.06
CA ALA A 53 -5.26 -15.28 9.41
C ALA A 53 -6.09 -14.01 9.65
N ALA A 54 -6.92 -14.03 10.71
CA ALA A 54 -7.87 -12.96 11.04
C ALA A 54 -7.25 -11.56 11.23
N ASP A 55 -5.93 -11.43 11.28
CA ASP A 55 -5.19 -10.20 11.52
C ASP A 55 -4.59 -9.55 10.26
N ASN A 56 -4.71 -10.18 9.08
CA ASN A 56 -4.15 -9.69 7.81
C ASN A 56 -2.69 -9.23 7.93
N ARG A 57 -1.91 -9.90 8.79
CA ARG A 57 -0.56 -9.47 9.13
C ARG A 57 0.38 -9.67 7.95
N ARG A 58 1.19 -8.65 7.66
CA ARG A 58 2.27 -8.72 6.67
C ARG A 58 3.45 -9.54 7.20
N VAL A 59 3.87 -10.56 6.46
CA VAL A 59 4.94 -11.51 6.81
C VAL A 59 6.11 -11.36 5.84
N TYR A 60 7.34 -11.39 6.38
CA TYR A 60 8.59 -11.26 5.64
C TYR A 60 9.49 -12.48 5.91
N PRO A 61 9.42 -13.56 5.11
CA PRO A 61 10.08 -14.83 5.40
C PRO A 61 11.59 -14.75 5.56
N LEU A 62 12.24 -13.92 4.74
CA LEU A 62 13.70 -13.74 4.76
C LEU A 62 14.16 -12.69 5.78
N GLY A 63 13.22 -12.01 6.44
CA GLY A 63 13.49 -11.01 7.47
C GLY A 63 14.59 -10.00 7.05
N PRO A 64 15.64 -9.82 7.86
CA PRO A 64 16.72 -8.87 7.57
C PRO A 64 17.44 -9.09 6.24
N ALA A 65 17.51 -10.33 5.73
CA ALA A 65 18.27 -10.65 4.52
C ALA A 65 17.68 -9.98 3.26
N ALA A 66 16.38 -9.72 3.24
CA ALA A 66 15.70 -9.03 2.14
C ALA A 66 15.19 -7.63 2.53
N ALA A 67 15.36 -7.21 3.78
CA ALA A 67 14.76 -5.98 4.32
C ALA A 67 15.20 -4.71 3.58
N ALA A 68 16.44 -4.64 3.11
CA ALA A 68 16.93 -3.48 2.38
C ALA A 68 16.20 -3.25 1.04
N VAL A 69 15.74 -4.33 0.40
CA VAL A 69 15.05 -4.28 -0.90
C VAL A 69 13.54 -4.22 -0.71
N VAL A 70 13.00 -5.18 0.04
CA VAL A 70 11.55 -5.31 0.27
C VAL A 70 11.03 -4.12 1.08
N GLY A 71 11.81 -3.70 2.08
CA GLY A 71 11.39 -2.70 3.06
C GLY A 71 10.34 -3.23 4.03
N TYR A 72 9.45 -2.36 4.44
CA TYR A 72 8.38 -2.68 5.39
C TYR A 72 7.12 -1.89 5.07
N ALA A 73 5.98 -2.39 5.54
CA ALA A 73 4.73 -1.66 5.65
C ALA A 73 4.23 -1.76 7.09
N HIS A 74 4.17 -0.64 7.79
CA HIS A 74 3.75 -0.57 9.19
C HIS A 74 2.81 0.62 9.42
N PRO A 75 1.62 0.43 10.03
CA PRO A 75 0.64 1.51 10.22
C PRO A 75 1.21 2.75 10.94
N ARG A 76 2.11 2.54 11.91
CA ARG A 76 2.76 3.64 12.66
C ARG A 76 4.02 4.22 12.01
N PHE A 77 4.80 3.42 11.29
CA PHE A 77 6.14 3.82 10.81
C PHE A 77 6.16 4.11 9.31
N GLY A 78 5.00 4.01 8.65
CA GLY A 78 4.87 4.19 7.21
C GLY A 78 5.36 2.98 6.43
N ARG A 79 5.89 3.23 5.24
CA ARG A 79 6.35 2.20 4.30
C ARG A 79 7.74 2.53 3.79
N ALA A 80 8.49 1.52 3.35
CA ALA A 80 9.83 1.68 2.76
C ALA A 80 10.07 0.62 1.67
N GLY A 81 11.07 0.83 0.82
CA GLY A 81 11.46 -0.14 -0.23
C GLY A 81 10.34 -0.40 -1.24
N ILE A 82 10.26 -1.64 -1.72
CA ILE A 82 9.22 -2.09 -2.66
C ILE A 82 7.81 -1.87 -2.08
N GLU A 83 7.63 -2.08 -0.77
CA GLU A 83 6.35 -1.82 -0.09
C GLU A 83 5.88 -0.36 -0.23
N SER A 84 6.79 0.59 -0.43
CA SER A 84 6.44 1.99 -0.68
C SER A 84 6.27 2.30 -2.17
N THR A 85 7.15 1.80 -3.03
CA THR A 85 7.16 2.17 -4.46
C THR A 85 6.04 1.47 -5.24
N GLU A 86 5.80 0.20 -4.97
CA GLU A 86 4.81 -0.63 -5.67
C GLU A 86 3.47 -0.67 -4.94
N GLN A 87 3.20 0.31 -4.07
CA GLN A 87 2.03 0.29 -3.22
C GLN A 87 0.72 0.22 -4.02
N ALA A 88 0.65 0.92 -5.16
CA ALA A 88 -0.52 0.91 -6.04
C ALA A 88 -0.78 -0.49 -6.65
N VAL A 89 0.28 -1.23 -6.95
CA VAL A 89 0.13 -2.61 -7.47
C VAL A 89 -0.27 -3.54 -6.33
N LEU A 90 0.39 -3.42 -5.17
CA LEU A 90 0.14 -4.27 -4.00
C LEU A 90 -1.26 -4.13 -3.43
N ASN A 91 -1.85 -2.93 -3.46
CA ASN A 91 -3.21 -2.67 -2.98
C ASN A 91 -4.29 -2.77 -4.07
N GLY A 92 -3.92 -3.10 -5.31
CA GLY A 92 -4.84 -3.19 -6.44
C GLY A 92 -5.41 -1.85 -6.92
N SER A 93 -4.85 -0.69 -6.51
CA SER A 93 -5.28 0.62 -7.00
C SER A 93 -4.57 1.05 -8.28
N ALA A 94 -3.55 0.32 -8.73
CA ALA A 94 -2.94 0.50 -10.03
C ALA A 94 -3.93 0.08 -11.11
N MET A 95 -4.27 1.00 -12.02
CA MET A 95 -5.00 0.64 -13.24
C MET A 95 -4.18 -0.40 -14.01
N SER A 96 -4.75 -1.58 -14.23
CA SER A 96 -4.25 -2.52 -15.23
C SER A 96 -4.28 -1.82 -16.58
N THR A 97 -3.10 -1.54 -17.16
CA THR A 97 -3.01 -1.10 -18.57
C THR A 97 -3.43 -2.24 -19.54
N GLY A 98 -3.86 -3.40 -19.02
CA GLY A 98 -4.19 -4.62 -19.76
C GLY A 98 -5.66 -4.80 -20.15
N ASP A 99 -6.61 -4.03 -19.61
CA ASP A 99 -8.05 -4.22 -19.89
C ASP A 99 -8.57 -3.40 -21.10
N ALA A 100 -7.67 -2.91 -21.95
CA ALA A 100 -8.00 -2.11 -23.15
C ALA A 100 -7.66 -2.83 -24.47
N ARG A 101 -7.74 -4.16 -24.52
CA ARG A 101 -7.60 -4.95 -25.76
C ARG A 101 -8.68 -6.00 -25.89
#